data_AF-A0A6I3XDC8-F1
#
_entry.id   AF-A0A6I3XDC8-F1
#
_cell.length_a   1.000
_cell.length_b   1.000
_cell.length_c   1.000
_cell.angle_alpha   90.00
_cell.angle_beta   90.00
_cell.angle_gamma   90.00
#
_symmetry.space_group_name_H-M   'P 1'
#
loop_
_entity.id
_entity.type
_entity.pdbx_description
1 polymer ?
#
loop_
_entity_poly.entity_id
_entity_poly.type
_entity_poly.pdbx_seq_one_letter_code
_entity_poly.pdbx_strand_id
1 'polypeptide(L)'
;MTGELPIRAVPLDETALTLDELAQACAVEPGWVVQRVRTGILLGGTEAAPEAWRFTSVDLVRARSLLRVERDFDANDEVAALVVDLTEEVRRLRRRLRAAGLKST
;
A
#
# COMPACT_ATOMS: atom_id res chain seq x y z
N MET A 1 -32.03 -5.53 26.27
CA MET A 1 -30.57 -5.41 26.48
C MET A 1 -29.87 -6.25 25.44
N THR A 2 -29.63 -5.67 24.26
CA THR A 2 -28.95 -6.35 23.15
C THR A 2 -27.47 -6.04 23.32
N GLY A 3 -26.70 -7.03 23.79
CA GLY A 3 -25.25 -6.87 23.93
C GLY A 3 -24.63 -6.65 22.55
N GLU A 4 -23.95 -5.53 22.37
CA GLU A 4 -23.04 -5.33 21.24
C GLU A 4 -21.99 -6.43 21.32
N LEU A 5 -22.05 -7.38 20.38
CA LEU A 5 -20.99 -8.37 20.23
C LEU A 5 -19.73 -7.61 19.80
N PRO A 6 -18.63 -7.68 20.57
CA PRO A 6 -17.42 -6.92 20.27
C PRO A 6 -16.88 -7.34 18.90
N ILE A 7 -16.58 -6.36 18.06
CA ILE A 7 -15.95 -6.58 16.76
C ILE A 7 -14.59 -7.23 17.01
N ARG A 8 -14.49 -8.52 16.69
CA ARG A 8 -13.25 -9.28 16.75
C ARG A 8 -12.35 -8.85 15.59
N ALA A 9 -11.42 -7.94 15.86
CA ALA A 9 -10.31 -7.69 14.97
C ALA A 9 -9.33 -8.87 15.07
N VAL A 10 -9.02 -9.51 13.94
CA VAL A 10 -7.94 -10.50 13.85
C VAL A 10 -6.67 -9.74 13.47
N PRO A 11 -5.57 -9.84 14.25
CA PRO A 11 -4.27 -9.31 13.86
C PRO A 11 -3.83 -9.94 12.52
N LEU A 12 -3.38 -9.10 11.58
CA LEU A 12 -3.00 -9.48 10.22
C LEU A 12 -1.66 -10.25 10.18
N ASP A 13 -1.39 -11.13 11.13
CA ASP A 13 -0.08 -11.80 11.24
C ASP A 13 -0.05 -13.18 10.56
N GLU A 14 -1.12 -13.58 9.86
CA GLU A 14 -1.15 -14.84 9.08
C GLU A 14 -1.69 -14.71 7.64
N THR A 15 -1.99 -13.50 7.14
CA THR A 15 -2.55 -13.31 5.79
C THR A 15 -1.78 -12.25 4.98
N ALA A 16 -0.46 -12.43 4.88
CA ALA A 16 0.34 -11.64 3.96
C ALA A 16 0.25 -12.25 2.55
N LEU A 17 0.02 -11.41 1.55
CA LEU A 17 -0.04 -11.81 0.15
C LEU A 17 1.35 -12.24 -0.31
N THR A 18 1.43 -13.31 -1.09
CA THR A 18 2.60 -13.66 -1.89
C THR A 18 2.78 -12.65 -3.05
N LEU A 19 3.92 -12.73 -3.74
CA LEU A 19 4.18 -11.98 -4.96
C LEU A 19 3.06 -12.14 -5.99
N ASP A 20 2.67 -13.39 -6.26
CA ASP A 20 1.66 -13.72 -7.27
C ASP A 20 0.27 -13.24 -6.86
N GLU A 21 -0.09 -13.37 -5.58
CA GLU A 21 -1.38 -12.88 -5.08
C GLU A 21 -1.47 -11.36 -5.13
N LEU A 22 -0.39 -10.63 -4.82
CA LEU A 22 -0.35 -9.19 -4.96
C LEU A 22 -0.47 -8.76 -6.43
N ALA A 23 0.29 -9.40 -7.33
CA ALA A 23 0.25 -9.14 -8.75
C ALA A 23 -1.17 -9.38 -9.32
N GLN A 24 -1.79 -10.50 -8.97
CA GLN A 24 -3.15 -10.86 -9.33
C GLN A 24 -4.17 -9.85 -8.78
N ALA A 25 -4.05 -9.45 -7.52
CA ALA A 25 -4.96 -8.47 -6.89
C ALA A 25 -4.85 -7.05 -7.48
N CYS A 26 -3.76 -6.78 -8.19
CA CYS A 26 -3.50 -5.54 -8.92
C CYS A 26 -3.71 -5.66 -10.43
N ALA A 27 -4.01 -6.86 -10.94
CA ALA A 27 -4.10 -7.18 -12.37
C ALA A 27 -2.85 -6.76 -13.16
N VAL A 28 -1.67 -7.08 -12.63
CA VAL A 28 -0.36 -6.84 -13.25
C VAL A 28 0.44 -8.13 -13.31
N GLU A 29 1.46 -8.14 -14.17
CA GLU A 29 2.45 -9.23 -14.19
C GLU A 29 3.32 -9.22 -12.92
N PRO A 30 3.75 -10.38 -12.39
CA PRO A 30 4.64 -10.45 -11.21
C PRO A 30 5.93 -9.64 -11.38
N GLY A 31 6.45 -9.53 -12.61
CA GLY A 31 7.63 -8.72 -12.93
C GLY A 31 7.48 -7.24 -12.59
N TRP A 32 6.25 -6.69 -12.68
CA TRP A 32 5.97 -5.31 -12.26
C TRP A 32 6.21 -5.15 -10.76
N VAL A 33 5.70 -6.07 -9.93
CA VAL A 33 5.89 -6.04 -8.48
C VAL A 33 7.36 -6.22 -8.12
N VAL A 34 8.06 -7.15 -8.78
CA VAL A 34 9.51 -7.35 -8.58
C VAL A 34 10.30 -6.09 -8.85
N GLN A 35 10.00 -5.37 -9.93
CA GLN A 35 10.67 -4.12 -10.23
C GLN A 35 10.46 -3.09 -9.12
N ARG A 36 9.22 -2.93 -8.63
CA ARG A 36 8.89 -1.99 -7.56
C ARG A 36 9.55 -2.35 -6.22
N VAL A 37 9.73 -3.63 -5.92
CA VAL A 37 10.46 -4.04 -4.72
C VAL A 37 11.96 -3.76 -4.86
N ARG A 38 12.55 -4.07 -6.02
CA ARG A 38 13.98 -3.81 -6.28
C ARG A 38 14.34 -2.33 -6.26
N THR A 39 13.44 -1.45 -6.68
CA THR A 39 13.63 0.01 -6.59
C THR A 39 13.29 0.58 -5.21
N GLY A 40 12.84 -0.25 -4.26
CA GLY A 40 12.45 0.18 -2.91
C GLY A 40 11.11 0.92 -2.85
N ILE A 41 10.33 0.94 -3.94
CA ILE A 41 9.02 1.61 -3.99
C ILE A 41 7.96 0.81 -3.21
N LEU A 42 8.01 -0.52 -3.33
CA LEU A 42 7.24 -1.44 -2.49
C LEU A 42 8.19 -2.17 -1.55
N LEU A 43 7.74 -2.39 -0.32
CA LEU A 43 8.51 -3.16 0.65
C LEU A 43 8.02 -4.60 0.58
N GLY A 44 8.63 -5.40 -0.31
CA GLY A 44 8.65 -6.85 -0.10
C GLY A 44 9.49 -7.13 1.14
N GLY A 45 9.17 -8.17 1.90
CA GLY A 45 10.01 -8.60 3.04
C GLY A 45 11.52 -8.57 2.72
N THR A 46 12.36 -8.53 3.76
CA THR A 46 13.84 -8.41 3.70
C THR A 46 14.48 -9.20 2.55
N GLU A 47 15.71 -8.84 2.13
CA GLU A 47 16.53 -9.28 0.96
C GLU A 47 16.52 -10.77 0.49
N ALA A 48 15.71 -11.64 1.08
CA ALA A 48 15.31 -12.94 0.57
C ALA A 48 14.74 -12.90 -0.86
N ALA A 49 14.78 -14.07 -1.50
CA ALA A 49 14.30 -14.28 -2.86
C ALA A 49 12.80 -13.93 -3.03
N PRO A 50 12.35 -13.55 -4.23
CA PRO A 50 10.98 -13.07 -4.47
C PRO A 50 9.86 -14.00 -3.97
N GLU A 51 10.10 -15.31 -3.93
CA GLU A 51 9.17 -16.34 -3.46
C GLU A 51 8.89 -16.25 -1.95
N ALA A 52 9.85 -15.70 -1.20
CA ALA A 52 9.74 -15.50 0.24
C ALA A 52 9.07 -14.15 0.60
N TRP A 53 8.86 -13.26 -0.37
CA TRP A 53 8.24 -11.96 -0.09
C TRP A 53 6.79 -12.12 0.36
N ARG A 54 6.45 -11.31 1.36
CA ARG A 54 5.13 -11.25 1.96
C ARG A 54 4.71 -9.79 2.05
N PHE A 55 3.52 -9.52 1.54
CA PHE A 55 2.98 -8.18 1.37
C PHE A 55 1.73 -7.99 2.22
N THR A 56 1.65 -6.84 2.86
CA THR A 56 0.52 -6.45 3.70
C THR A 56 -0.59 -5.81 2.87
N SER A 57 -1.73 -5.53 3.51
CA SER A 57 -2.78 -4.71 2.92
C SER A 57 -2.31 -3.27 2.60
N VAL A 58 -1.30 -2.77 3.32
CA VAL A 58 -0.69 -1.46 3.04
C VAL A 58 0.02 -1.49 1.69
N ASP A 59 0.78 -2.55 1.42
CA ASP A 59 1.50 -2.74 0.15
C ASP A 59 0.52 -2.86 -1.02
N LEU A 60 -0.60 -3.56 -0.84
CA LEU A 60 -1.67 -3.64 -1.84
C LEU A 60 -2.29 -2.27 -2.16
N VAL A 61 -2.59 -1.46 -1.14
CA VAL A 61 -3.15 -0.12 -1.33
C VAL A 61 -2.14 0.80 -2.02
N ARG A 62 -0.87 0.68 -1.67
CA ARG A 62 0.23 1.42 -2.28
C ARG A 62 0.40 1.04 -3.75
N ALA A 63 0.46 -0.25 -4.07
CA ALA A 63 0.56 -0.77 -5.45
C ALA A 63 -0.59 -0.26 -6.34
N ARG A 64 -1.83 -0.31 -5.86
CA ARG A 64 -2.99 0.24 -6.59
C ARG A 64 -2.91 1.74 -6.78
N SER A 65 -2.33 2.47 -5.82
CA SER A 65 -2.14 3.92 -5.93
C SER A 65 -1.09 4.27 -6.98
N LEU A 66 0.01 3.51 -7.05
CA LEU A 66 1.03 3.66 -8.10
C LEU A 66 0.42 3.46 -9.48
N LEU A 67 -0.30 2.35 -9.69
CA LEU A 67 -0.96 2.05 -10.97
C LEU A 67 -1.93 3.14 -11.41
N ARG A 68 -2.68 3.71 -10.46
CA ARG A 68 -3.56 4.84 -10.77
C ARG A 68 -2.77 6.07 -11.19
N VAL A 69 -1.69 6.41 -10.50
CA VAL A 69 -0.87 7.58 -10.85
C VAL A 69 -0.18 7.39 -12.20
N GLU A 70 0.43 6.23 -12.45
CA GLU A 70 1.03 5.86 -13.73
C GLU A 70 0.01 6.04 -14.86
N ARG A 71 -1.22 5.52 -14.70
CA ARG A 71 -2.26 5.62 -15.73
C ARG A 71 -2.81 7.03 -15.91
N ASP A 72 -3.11 7.72 -14.81
CA ASP A 72 -3.82 9.01 -14.89
C ASP A 72 -2.88 10.16 -15.30
N PHE A 73 -1.56 9.99 -15.14
CA PHE A 73 -0.56 11.03 -15.43
C PHE A 73 0.51 10.62 -16.46
N ASP A 74 0.43 9.41 -17.04
CA ASP A 74 1.51 8.82 -17.86
C ASP A 74 2.88 8.89 -17.15
N ALA A 75 2.84 8.69 -15.82
CA ALA A 75 4.01 8.88 -14.96
C ALA A 75 4.93 7.67 -15.02
N ASN A 76 6.23 7.92 -14.98
CA ASN A 76 7.21 6.87 -14.72
C ASN A 76 7.17 6.41 -13.25
N ASP A 77 7.88 5.31 -12.96
CA ASP A 77 7.94 4.67 -11.65
C ASP A 77 8.32 5.64 -10.51
N GLU A 78 9.31 6.49 -10.72
CA GLU A 78 9.83 7.42 -9.71
C GLU A 78 8.83 8.53 -9.40
N VAL A 79 8.23 9.11 -10.44
CA VAL A 79 7.21 10.15 -10.31
C VAL A 79 5.96 9.58 -9.64
N ALA A 80 5.55 8.36 -10.03
CA ALA A 80 4.43 7.69 -9.40
C ALA A 80 4.65 7.46 -7.90
N ALA A 81 5.84 6.97 -7.52
CA ALA A 81 6.22 6.80 -6.12
C ALA A 81 6.18 8.11 -5.34
N LEU A 82 6.77 9.17 -5.88
CA LEU A 82 6.80 10.48 -5.24
C LEU A 82 5.39 11.05 -5.02
N VAL A 83 4.51 10.96 -6.02
CA VAL A 83 3.12 11.45 -5.89
C VAL A 83 2.36 10.65 -4.84
N VAL A 84 2.55 9.34 -4.79
CA VAL A 84 1.95 8.48 -3.76
C VAL A 84 2.45 8.88 -2.37
N ASP A 85 3.76 9.06 -2.19
CA ASP A 85 4.37 9.47 -0.91
C ASP A 85 3.84 10.83 -0.43
N LEU A 86 3.79 11.83 -1.32
CA LEU A 86 3.25 13.15 -0.99
C LEU A 86 1.75 13.09 -0.66
N THR A 87 0.99 12.25 -1.37
CA THR A 87 -0.44 12.07 -1.09
C THR A 87 -0.66 11.42 0.27
N GLU A 88 0.16 10.42 0.63
CA GLU A 88 0.15 9.79 1.95
C GLU A 88 0.54 10.78 3.05
N GLU A 89 1.53 11.63 2.79
CA GLU A 89 1.97 12.68 3.70
C GLU A 89 0.87 13.69 3.97
N VAL A 90 0.25 14.22 2.92
CA VAL A 90 -0.88 15.16 3.04
C VAL A 90 -2.02 14.53 3.83
N ARG A 91 -2.35 13.25 3.59
CA ARG A 91 -3.36 12.53 4.37
C ARG A 91 -2.95 12.42 5.85
N ARG A 92 -1.69 12.11 6.14
CA ARG A 92 -1.15 12.04 7.50
C ARG A 92 -1.23 13.38 8.21
N LEU A 93 -0.79 14.46 7.58
CA LEU A 93 -0.84 15.81 8.12
C LEU A 93 -2.29 16.25 8.38
N ARG A 94 -3.21 16.02 7.43
CA ARG A 94 -4.63 16.32 7.60
C ARG A 94 -5.25 15.53 8.76
N ARG A 95 -4.86 14.25 8.98
CA ARG A 95 -5.30 13.47 10.15
C ARG A 95 -4.79 14.10 11.46
N ARG A 96 -3.53 14.55 11.50
CA ARG A 96 -2.95 15.22 12.68
C ARG A 96 -3.66 16.53 13.00
N LEU A 97 -3.95 17.36 11.99
CA LEU A 97 -4.70 18.60 12.18
C LEU A 97 -6.10 18.35 12.74
N ARG A 98 -6.83 17.37 12.18
CA ARG A 98 -8.16 16.99 12.69
C ARG A 98 -8.09 16.48 14.13
N ALA A 99 -7.10 15.66 14.47
CA ALA A 99 -6.90 15.18 15.84
C ALA A 99 -6.57 16.32 16.82
N ALA A 100 -5.93 17.40 16.33
CA ALA A 100 -5.66 18.62 17.09
C ALA A 100 -6.83 19.63 17.10
N GLY A 101 -8.00 19.28 16.55
CA GLY A 101 -9.17 20.17 16.50
C GLY A 101 -9.11 21.28 15.44
N LEU A 102 -8.08 21.27 14.58
CA LEU A 102 -7.91 22.24 13.51
C LEU A 102 -8.56 21.71 12.22
N LYS A 103 -9.53 22.46 11.67
CA LYS A 103 -10.17 22.13 10.39
C LYS A 103 -9.33 22.74 9.25
N SER A 104 -8.90 21.90 8.31
CA SER A 104 -8.45 22.35 6.99
C SER A 104 -9.70 22.66 6.18
N THR A 105 -10.00 23.94 6.00
CA THR A 105 -10.99 24.42 5.02
C THR A 105 -10.54 24.08 3.60
#